data_AF-A0AAJ0SC07-F1
#
_entry.id   AF-A0AAJ0SC07-F1
#
_cell.length_a   1.000
_cell.length_b   1.000
_cell.length_c   1.000
_cell.angle_alpha   90.00
_cell.angle_beta   90.00
_cell.angle_gamma   90.00
#
_symmetry.space_group_name_H-M   'P 1'
#
loop_
_entity.id
_entity.type
_entity.pdbx_description
1 polymer ?
#
loop_
_entity_poly.entity_id
_entity_poly.type
_entity_poly.pdbx_seq_one_letter_code
_entity_poly.pdbx_strand_id
1 'polypeptide(L)'
;MNTQTLLICCSLFVNSVAMAQEMPKILTDSKANYLPDFSYAGYHFGESQIPQVQGKIINATDYGVKANDGLDDSKALLKAVKAANAIEGNVILQLPAGRIILSEIVYIERSNFVLRGEGSGEKGTEIYCPRPMMYLKDPESLAELREYLTTLDKRQREPDNNVDLPFSQYAWSGGFIWTQIPGERVKSYLDKHEPTPNSLAKVSSGNIGEHTINVSDVKDLKVGDIVELQLFNKDGENGEIIKDLYKGANVKPGSHHWKFPKLPIVRQQVEITKISNSKITIKTPLTIAIKPAYQAQLVEWKHLNEVGIEHLRFTFPDIPRVAHHVEPGNNAIFLTRVFNSWVKDVTITNADSGILGEEISNVTIQDIVTDGPHMSHYTVTLGGVHNVLVKNLKIYNKAVHPLSFNTFATKNVYQDCEIFADALLDQHSGANHQNLFDHITLHITPDKNNSYYLFGGGGADYWKPSHGPYSTFWNLNILVEKPAEITKPVLLYGMKDGPFARMIGVNGNAKFEVKYEPDPYIEFLNTPMDKVASLYEYQLKRRLKK
;
A
#
# COMPACT_ATOMS: atom_id res chain seq x y z
N MET A 1 48.11 52.03 -48.35
CA MET A 1 48.57 50.72 -47.85
C MET A 1 47.60 50.27 -46.78
N ASN A 2 46.69 49.34 -47.11
CA ASN A 2 45.78 48.73 -46.14
C ASN A 2 45.89 47.21 -46.28
N THR A 3 46.72 46.63 -45.42
CA THR A 3 46.85 45.18 -45.24
C THR A 3 45.74 44.71 -44.30
N GLN A 4 44.74 44.00 -44.85
CA GLN A 4 43.76 43.28 -44.05
C GLN A 4 44.39 41.98 -43.54
N THR A 5 44.56 41.91 -42.22
CA THR A 5 44.98 40.69 -41.51
C THR A 5 43.77 39.78 -41.32
N LEU A 6 43.78 38.62 -41.96
CA LEU A 6 42.77 37.58 -41.80
C LEU A 6 43.08 36.78 -40.53
N LEU A 7 42.31 36.97 -39.45
CA LEU A 7 42.36 36.13 -38.26
C LEU A 7 41.55 34.85 -38.51
N ILE A 8 42.22 33.71 -38.62
CA ILE A 8 41.58 32.39 -38.65
C ILE A 8 41.39 31.95 -37.20
N CYS A 9 40.15 32.04 -36.69
CA CYS A 9 39.78 31.41 -35.42
C CYS A 9 39.66 29.89 -35.63
N CYS A 10 40.66 29.14 -35.20
CA CYS A 10 40.53 27.69 -35.00
C CYS A 10 39.63 27.43 -33.78
N SER A 11 38.35 27.12 -34.03
CA SER A 11 37.44 26.60 -33.03
C SER A 11 37.83 25.16 -32.68
N LEU A 12 38.47 24.97 -31.52
CA LEU A 12 38.65 23.67 -30.87
C LEU A 12 37.27 23.14 -30.46
N PHE A 13 36.71 22.22 -31.24
CA PHE A 13 35.58 21.41 -30.82
C PHE A 13 36.06 20.45 -29.73
N VAL A 14 35.85 20.82 -28.47
CA VAL A 14 35.93 19.87 -27.35
C VAL A 14 34.73 18.96 -27.48
N ASN A 15 34.92 17.80 -28.11
CA ASN A 15 33.97 16.69 -28.04
C ASN A 15 33.91 16.23 -26.58
N SER A 16 32.98 16.78 -25.81
CA SER A 16 32.56 16.18 -24.55
C SER A 16 31.92 14.84 -24.91
N VAL A 17 32.68 13.76 -24.69
CA VAL A 17 32.13 12.41 -24.75
C VAL A 17 31.16 12.32 -23.58
N ALA A 18 29.88 12.56 -23.84
CA ALA A 18 28.82 12.28 -22.88
C ALA A 18 28.79 10.76 -22.69
N MET A 19 29.50 10.28 -21.66
CA MET A 19 29.41 8.91 -21.20
C MET A 19 27.95 8.67 -20.79
N ALA A 20 27.21 7.94 -21.61
CA ALA A 20 25.82 7.65 -21.32
C ALA A 20 25.76 6.80 -20.05
N GLN A 21 25.04 7.25 -19.00
CA GLN A 21 24.90 6.55 -17.71
C GLN A 21 24.70 5.04 -17.88
N GLU A 22 25.46 4.20 -17.17
CA GLU A 22 25.30 2.76 -17.29
C GLU A 22 23.91 2.31 -16.79
N MET A 23 23.37 1.23 -17.36
CA MET A 23 22.13 0.63 -16.87
C MET A 23 22.44 -0.23 -15.63
N PRO A 24 21.56 -0.25 -14.61
CA PRO A 24 21.68 -1.20 -13.50
C PRO A 24 21.80 -2.64 -14.00
N LYS A 25 22.80 -3.38 -13.50
CA LYS A 25 23.11 -4.74 -13.92
C LYS A 25 21.94 -5.68 -13.66
N ILE A 26 21.19 -5.46 -12.59
CA ILE A 26 19.96 -6.21 -12.26
C ILE A 26 18.90 -6.16 -13.37
N LEU A 27 18.89 -5.13 -14.22
CA LEU A 27 17.98 -5.05 -15.36
C LEU A 27 18.44 -5.87 -16.57
N THR A 28 19.74 -6.19 -16.64
CA THR A 28 20.37 -6.87 -17.78
C THR A 28 20.75 -8.32 -17.49
N ASP A 29 20.99 -8.68 -16.22
CA ASP A 29 21.37 -10.04 -15.79
C ASP A 29 20.26 -10.70 -14.98
N SER A 30 19.15 -11.02 -15.66
CA SER A 30 17.98 -11.63 -15.04
C SER A 30 18.18 -13.08 -14.57
N LYS A 31 19.30 -13.72 -14.96
CA LYS A 31 19.59 -15.12 -14.58
C LYS A 31 20.33 -15.21 -13.24
N ALA A 32 21.15 -14.21 -12.89
CA ALA A 32 21.84 -14.18 -11.60
C ALA A 32 20.98 -13.57 -10.47
N ASN A 33 20.15 -12.57 -10.78
CA ASN A 33 19.39 -11.82 -9.78
C ASN A 33 17.91 -11.67 -10.17
N TYR A 34 17.02 -12.39 -9.48
CA TYR A 34 15.58 -12.21 -9.63
C TYR A 34 15.17 -10.79 -9.19
N LEU A 35 14.36 -10.14 -10.04
CA LEU A 35 13.70 -8.85 -9.81
C LEU A 35 12.20 -9.03 -10.12
N PRO A 36 11.31 -8.76 -9.14
CA PRO A 36 9.87 -8.80 -9.37
C PRO A 36 9.44 -7.87 -10.51
N ASP A 37 8.47 -8.31 -11.30
CA ASP A 37 7.70 -7.41 -12.17
C ASP A 37 6.64 -6.70 -11.32
N PHE A 38 6.76 -5.39 -11.17
CA PHE A 38 5.86 -4.51 -10.42
C PHE A 38 4.86 -3.79 -11.35
N SER A 39 4.98 -3.95 -12.67
CA SER A 39 4.18 -3.20 -13.63
C SER A 39 2.68 -3.54 -13.63
N TYR A 40 2.27 -4.54 -12.86
CA TYR A 40 0.86 -4.90 -12.66
C TYR A 40 0.20 -4.15 -11.51
N ALA A 41 0.95 -3.34 -10.74
CA ALA A 41 0.38 -2.52 -9.68
C ALA A 41 -0.52 -1.42 -10.25
N GLY A 42 -1.64 -1.18 -9.58
CA GLY A 42 -2.61 -0.15 -9.91
C GLY A 42 -3.86 -0.65 -10.62
N TYR A 43 -4.78 0.30 -10.81
CA TYR A 43 -6.03 0.21 -11.54
C TYR A 43 -5.83 -0.47 -12.91
N HIS A 44 -6.62 -1.53 -13.18
CA HIS A 44 -6.54 -2.34 -14.40
C HIS A 44 -5.10 -2.76 -14.74
N PHE A 45 -4.37 -3.19 -13.72
CA PHE A 45 -2.98 -3.62 -13.83
C PHE A 45 -2.05 -2.54 -14.40
N GLY A 46 -2.35 -1.25 -14.28
CA GLY A 46 -1.58 -0.16 -14.91
C GLY A 46 -1.76 -0.07 -16.44
N GLU A 47 -2.67 -0.86 -17.02
CA GLU A 47 -2.95 -0.87 -18.47
C GLU A 47 -3.88 0.28 -18.89
N SER A 48 -4.57 0.89 -17.93
CA SER A 48 -5.50 2.00 -18.14
C SER A 48 -5.26 3.13 -17.14
N GLN A 49 -5.58 4.36 -17.56
CA GLN A 49 -5.64 5.50 -16.65
C GLN A 49 -6.91 5.40 -15.78
N ILE A 50 -6.88 6.01 -14.58
CA ILE A 50 -8.09 6.20 -13.78
C ILE A 50 -9.14 6.94 -14.63
N PRO A 51 -10.37 6.40 -14.77
CA PRO A 51 -11.35 6.92 -15.69
C PRO A 51 -11.92 8.26 -15.20
N GLN A 52 -12.32 9.11 -16.15
CA GLN A 52 -13.32 10.14 -15.89
C GLN A 52 -14.69 9.48 -15.97
N VAL A 53 -15.17 8.94 -14.85
CA VAL A 53 -16.38 8.11 -14.84
C VAL A 53 -17.59 8.89 -15.34
N GLN A 54 -18.31 8.26 -16.26
CA GLN A 54 -19.64 8.66 -16.72
C GLN A 54 -20.67 7.70 -16.13
N GLY A 55 -21.81 8.23 -15.70
CA GLY A 55 -22.86 7.45 -15.05
C GLY A 55 -24.02 8.32 -14.61
N LYS A 56 -25.02 7.71 -13.97
CA LYS A 56 -26.12 8.45 -13.36
C LYS A 56 -25.58 9.25 -12.18
N ILE A 57 -25.79 10.56 -12.21
CA ILE A 57 -25.43 11.45 -11.10
C ILE A 57 -26.60 11.51 -10.12
N ILE A 58 -26.27 11.33 -8.84
CA ILE A 58 -27.12 11.55 -7.68
C ILE A 58 -26.48 12.69 -6.89
N ASN A 59 -27.10 13.87 -6.87
CA ASN A 59 -26.58 14.97 -6.07
C ASN A 59 -26.98 14.78 -4.62
N ALA A 60 -26.03 14.83 -3.69
CA ALA A 60 -26.32 14.67 -2.27
C ALA A 60 -27.26 15.78 -1.73
N THR A 61 -27.22 16.96 -2.34
CA THR A 61 -28.10 18.10 -2.04
C THR A 61 -29.58 17.80 -2.28
N ASP A 62 -29.91 16.95 -3.26
CA ASP A 62 -31.29 16.52 -3.54
C ASP A 62 -31.88 15.67 -2.38
N TYR A 63 -31.02 15.17 -1.50
CA TYR A 63 -31.37 14.36 -0.32
C TYR A 63 -31.18 15.11 1.00
N GLY A 64 -30.88 16.41 0.93
CA GLY A 64 -30.84 17.32 2.06
C GLY A 64 -29.47 17.58 2.66
N VAL A 65 -28.38 17.16 2.00
CA VAL A 65 -27.02 17.57 2.39
C VAL A 65 -26.88 19.07 2.15
N LYS A 66 -26.38 19.81 3.14
CA LYS A 66 -26.27 21.27 3.11
C LYS A 66 -24.89 21.70 3.61
N ALA A 67 -24.00 21.94 2.67
CA ALA A 67 -22.67 22.43 3.02
C ALA A 67 -22.73 23.81 3.72
N ASN A 68 -21.83 23.99 4.69
CA ASN A 68 -21.58 25.23 5.43
C ASN A 68 -22.74 25.72 6.33
N ASP A 69 -23.73 24.89 6.67
CA ASP A 69 -24.80 25.29 7.60
C ASP A 69 -24.47 25.02 9.09
N GLY A 70 -23.35 24.32 9.35
CA GLY A 70 -22.87 24.00 10.69
C GLY A 70 -23.62 22.85 11.37
N LEU A 71 -24.46 22.12 10.63
CA LEU A 71 -25.24 20.99 11.12
C LEU A 71 -24.69 19.67 10.59
N ASP A 72 -25.06 18.57 11.25
CA ASP A 72 -24.67 17.23 10.83
C ASP A 72 -25.41 16.80 9.55
N ASP A 73 -24.65 16.39 8.53
CA ASP A 73 -25.15 15.95 7.23
C ASP A 73 -25.29 14.43 7.13
N SER A 74 -24.86 13.64 8.12
CA SER A 74 -24.74 12.18 8.00
C SER A 74 -26.06 11.53 7.59
N LYS A 75 -27.18 11.90 8.23
CA LYS A 75 -28.49 11.33 7.88
C LYS A 75 -28.93 11.66 6.45
N ALA A 76 -28.59 12.84 5.95
CA ALA A 76 -28.92 13.23 4.59
C ALA A 76 -28.02 12.52 3.57
N LEU A 77 -26.72 12.42 3.87
CA LEU A 77 -25.77 11.72 3.02
C LEU A 77 -26.09 10.22 2.95
N LEU A 78 -26.45 9.57 4.06
CA LEU A 78 -26.89 8.16 4.05
C LEU A 78 -28.15 7.93 3.20
N LYS A 79 -29.07 8.90 3.13
CA LYS A 79 -30.21 8.84 2.19
C LYS A 79 -29.75 8.92 0.73
N ALA A 80 -28.80 9.80 0.44
CA ALA A 80 -28.23 9.93 -0.90
C ALA A 80 -27.50 8.65 -1.32
N VAL A 81 -26.72 8.04 -0.42
CA VAL A 81 -26.06 6.74 -0.62
C VAL A 81 -27.08 5.65 -0.89
N LYS A 82 -28.16 5.57 -0.10
CA LYS A 82 -29.24 4.61 -0.34
C LYS A 82 -29.85 4.78 -1.72
N ALA A 83 -30.06 6.02 -2.17
CA ALA A 83 -30.59 6.28 -3.51
C ALA A 83 -29.60 5.91 -4.61
N ALA A 84 -28.31 6.21 -4.44
CA ALA A 84 -27.26 5.80 -5.37
C ALA A 84 -27.12 4.26 -5.43
N ASN A 85 -27.32 3.55 -4.32
CA ASN A 85 -27.31 2.09 -4.28
C ASN A 85 -28.47 1.45 -5.06
N ALA A 86 -29.58 2.16 -5.24
CA ALA A 86 -30.73 1.69 -6.01
C ALA A 86 -30.57 1.87 -7.53
N ILE A 87 -29.50 2.52 -8.00
CA ILE A 87 -29.25 2.76 -9.42
C ILE A 87 -28.59 1.55 -10.09
N GLU A 88 -29.11 1.13 -11.24
CA GLU A 88 -28.44 0.13 -12.08
C GLU A 88 -27.25 0.72 -12.83
N GLY A 89 -26.17 -0.06 -12.97
CA GLY A 89 -24.94 0.38 -13.65
C GLY A 89 -24.17 1.47 -12.90
N ASN A 90 -23.37 2.25 -13.61
CA ASN A 90 -22.47 3.23 -13.00
C ASN A 90 -23.24 4.38 -12.34
N VAL A 91 -22.92 4.65 -11.07
CA VAL A 91 -23.48 5.77 -10.31
C VAL A 91 -22.38 6.67 -9.75
N ILE A 92 -22.65 7.98 -9.77
CA ILE A 92 -21.81 8.99 -9.15
C ILE A 92 -22.65 9.67 -8.07
N LEU A 93 -22.25 9.53 -6.81
CA LEU A 93 -22.77 10.33 -5.71
C LEU A 93 -21.95 11.63 -5.63
N GLN A 94 -22.54 12.72 -6.12
CA GLN A 94 -21.91 14.04 -6.16
C GLN A 94 -22.17 14.79 -4.85
N LEU A 95 -21.09 15.11 -4.13
CA LEU A 95 -21.11 15.98 -2.97
C LEU A 95 -21.01 17.46 -3.40
N PRO A 96 -21.66 18.39 -2.69
CA PRO A 96 -21.51 19.82 -2.97
C PRO A 96 -20.13 20.34 -2.56
N ALA A 97 -19.72 21.47 -3.13
CA ALA A 97 -18.62 22.27 -2.61
C ALA A 97 -18.96 22.84 -1.22
N GLY A 98 -17.93 23.02 -0.39
CA GLY A 98 -18.06 23.48 0.99
C GLY A 98 -17.95 22.35 2.01
N ARG A 99 -18.11 22.73 3.28
CA ARG A 99 -17.97 21.81 4.42
C ARG A 99 -19.27 21.06 4.68
N ILE A 100 -19.21 19.74 4.60
CA ILE A 100 -20.22 18.82 5.12
C ILE A 100 -19.72 18.21 6.43
N ILE A 101 -20.60 18.03 7.41
CA ILE A 101 -20.23 17.52 8.73
C ILE A 101 -20.72 16.08 8.87
N LEU A 102 -19.81 15.14 9.16
CA LEU A 102 -20.17 13.74 9.36
C LEU A 102 -19.91 13.29 10.80
N SER A 103 -20.90 12.63 11.40
CA SER A 103 -20.77 11.89 12.65
C SER A 103 -21.33 10.46 12.56
N GLU A 104 -21.39 9.89 11.36
CA GLU A 104 -21.66 8.48 11.09
C GLU A 104 -20.77 7.98 9.94
N ILE A 105 -20.53 6.67 9.90
CA ILE A 105 -19.78 6.02 8.82
C ILE A 105 -20.65 5.95 7.56
N VAL A 106 -20.06 6.29 6.42
CA VAL A 106 -20.66 6.11 5.10
C VAL A 106 -20.06 4.87 4.45
N TYR A 107 -20.89 3.84 4.34
CA TYR A 107 -20.52 2.59 3.68
C TYR A 107 -20.77 2.64 2.17
N ILE A 108 -19.78 2.20 1.39
CA ILE A 108 -19.91 1.92 -0.05
C ILE A 108 -19.89 0.40 -0.22
N GLU A 109 -21.04 -0.17 -0.60
CA GLU A 109 -21.27 -1.62 -0.54
C GLU A 109 -21.62 -2.24 -1.90
N ARG A 110 -21.34 -1.52 -2.98
CA ARG A 110 -21.62 -1.97 -4.35
C ARG A 110 -20.56 -1.51 -5.34
N SER A 111 -20.41 -2.30 -6.40
CA SER A 111 -19.55 -1.99 -7.54
C SER A 111 -20.10 -0.84 -8.38
N ASN A 112 -19.24 -0.25 -9.21
CA ASN A 112 -19.56 0.82 -10.13
C ASN A 112 -20.13 2.06 -9.42
N PHE A 113 -19.47 2.46 -8.32
CA PHE A 113 -19.88 3.55 -7.45
C PHE A 113 -18.74 4.54 -7.29
N VAL A 114 -19.00 5.81 -7.60
CA VAL A 114 -18.05 6.90 -7.36
C VAL A 114 -18.62 7.86 -6.33
N LEU A 115 -17.91 8.04 -5.20
CA LEU A 115 -18.10 9.18 -4.31
C LEU A 115 -17.22 10.33 -4.79
N ARG A 116 -17.84 11.40 -5.28
CA ARG A 116 -17.14 12.53 -5.91
C ARG A 116 -17.46 13.83 -5.18
N GLY A 117 -16.45 14.62 -4.84
CA GLY A 117 -16.60 16.02 -4.44
C GLY A 117 -16.29 17.01 -5.56
N GLU A 118 -16.10 18.28 -5.19
CA GLU A 118 -15.80 19.41 -6.10
C GLU A 118 -14.30 19.84 -6.04
N GLY A 119 -13.43 18.96 -5.55
CA GLY A 119 -11.98 19.14 -5.45
C GLY A 119 -11.45 19.03 -4.02
N SER A 120 -10.16 18.72 -3.85
CA SER A 120 -9.50 18.64 -2.55
C SER A 120 -9.01 19.99 -1.99
N GLY A 121 -8.95 21.03 -2.83
CA GLY A 121 -8.51 22.38 -2.43
C GLY A 121 -9.55 23.14 -1.60
N GLU A 122 -9.19 24.33 -1.10
CA GLU A 122 -10.00 25.13 -0.16
C GLU A 122 -11.45 25.39 -0.61
N LYS A 123 -11.67 25.59 -1.92
CA LYS A 123 -13.00 25.85 -2.51
C LYS A 123 -13.79 24.58 -2.88
N GLY A 124 -13.19 23.41 -2.72
CA GLY A 124 -13.81 22.13 -3.05
C GLY A 124 -14.68 21.58 -1.91
N THR A 125 -14.83 20.26 -1.87
CA THR A 125 -15.64 19.57 -0.85
C THR A 125 -14.80 19.22 0.36
N GLU A 126 -15.26 19.61 1.56
CA GLU A 126 -14.66 19.21 2.83
C GLU A 126 -15.59 18.30 3.61
N ILE A 127 -15.12 17.12 3.96
CA ILE A 127 -15.71 16.26 4.97
C ILE A 127 -15.06 16.60 6.31
N TYR A 128 -15.82 17.26 7.18
CA TYR A 128 -15.39 17.58 8.54
C TYR A 128 -15.97 16.57 9.54
N CYS A 129 -15.11 15.88 10.28
CA CYS A 129 -15.51 14.88 11.27
C CYS A 129 -15.21 15.43 12.67
N PRO A 130 -16.20 16.02 13.38
CA PRO A 130 -15.96 16.76 14.62
C PRO A 130 -15.62 15.87 15.82
N ARG A 131 -15.83 14.56 15.71
CA ARG A 131 -15.60 13.58 16.77
C ARG A 131 -15.00 12.30 16.19
N PRO A 132 -14.07 11.64 16.90
CA PRO A 132 -13.46 10.40 16.45
C PRO A 132 -14.44 9.22 16.45
N MET A 133 -14.08 8.15 15.73
CA MET A 133 -14.91 6.96 15.56
C MET A 133 -15.24 6.22 16.86
N MET A 134 -14.47 6.38 17.95
CA MET A 134 -14.80 5.81 19.26
C MET A 134 -16.14 6.26 19.84
N TYR A 135 -16.72 7.36 19.35
CA TYR A 135 -18.05 7.82 19.75
C TYR A 135 -19.18 7.30 18.85
N LEU A 136 -18.83 6.57 17.79
CA LEU A 136 -19.80 5.98 16.88
C LEU A 136 -20.29 4.64 17.42
N LYS A 137 -21.37 4.14 16.82
CA LYS A 137 -21.78 2.76 17.04
C LYS A 137 -20.68 1.83 16.55
N ASP A 138 -20.31 0.87 17.38
CA ASP A 138 -19.35 -0.17 17.04
C ASP A 138 -19.77 -0.90 15.74
N PRO A 139 -18.90 -0.91 14.71
CA PRO A 139 -19.17 -1.65 13.48
C PRO A 139 -19.22 -3.15 13.73
N GLU A 140 -20.19 -3.84 13.13
CA GLU A 140 -20.29 -5.31 13.20
C GLU A 140 -19.07 -5.97 12.55
N SER A 141 -18.57 -5.41 11.44
CA SER A 141 -17.38 -5.89 10.73
C SER A 141 -16.10 -5.88 11.58
N LEU A 142 -16.07 -5.17 12.72
CA LEU A 142 -14.93 -5.16 13.67
C LEU A 142 -15.21 -5.96 14.96
N ALA A 143 -16.33 -6.70 15.05
CA ALA A 143 -16.67 -7.46 16.25
C ALA A 143 -15.60 -8.49 16.63
N GLU A 144 -15.08 -9.23 15.64
CA GLU A 144 -13.97 -10.17 15.86
C GLU A 144 -12.70 -9.45 16.33
N LEU A 145 -12.37 -8.29 15.75
CA LEU A 145 -11.20 -7.52 16.17
C LEU A 145 -11.34 -7.10 17.64
N ARG A 146 -12.49 -6.56 18.06
CA ARG A 146 -12.72 -6.21 19.46
C ARG A 146 -12.58 -7.42 20.40
N GLU A 147 -13.10 -8.58 19.99
CA GLU A 147 -12.94 -9.82 20.73
C GLU A 147 -11.47 -10.23 20.84
N TYR A 148 -10.72 -10.19 19.75
CA TYR A 148 -9.30 -10.50 19.70
C TYR A 148 -8.49 -9.60 20.64
N LEU A 149 -8.72 -8.29 20.59
CA LEU A 149 -8.02 -7.32 21.43
C LEU A 149 -8.26 -7.58 22.91
N THR A 150 -9.50 -7.89 23.28
CA THR A 150 -9.88 -8.15 24.67
C THR A 150 -9.36 -9.51 25.15
N THR A 151 -9.56 -10.57 24.35
CA THR A 151 -9.22 -11.95 24.73
C THR A 151 -7.71 -12.15 24.89
N LEU A 152 -6.91 -11.48 24.05
CA LEU A 152 -5.45 -11.57 24.10
C LEU A 152 -4.79 -10.42 24.88
N ASP A 153 -5.59 -9.65 25.63
CA ASP A 153 -5.11 -8.54 26.47
C ASP A 153 -4.13 -7.61 25.73
N LYS A 154 -4.53 -7.22 24.52
CA LYS A 154 -3.74 -6.36 23.63
C LYS A 154 -3.78 -4.94 24.15
N ARG A 155 -2.66 -4.49 24.70
CA ARG A 155 -2.56 -3.21 25.41
C ARG A 155 -1.25 -2.51 25.12
N GLN A 156 -1.32 -1.19 25.04
CA GLN A 156 -0.16 -0.32 25.00
C GLN A 156 0.31 -0.12 26.43
N ARG A 157 1.59 -0.44 26.68
CA ARG A 157 2.21 -0.37 28.00
C ARG A 157 3.47 0.45 27.91
N GLU A 158 3.44 1.64 28.49
CA GLU A 158 4.57 2.56 28.59
C GLU A 158 4.65 3.07 30.04
N PRO A 159 5.33 2.34 30.94
CA PRO A 159 5.38 2.69 32.37
C PRO A 159 5.91 4.11 32.62
N ASP A 160 6.92 4.53 31.85
CA ASP A 160 7.54 5.86 31.99
C ASP A 160 6.58 7.00 31.62
N ASN A 161 5.57 6.72 30.79
CA ASN A 161 4.55 7.68 30.35
C ASN A 161 3.20 7.46 31.07
N ASN A 162 3.15 6.56 32.05
CA ASN A 162 1.92 6.15 32.74
C ASN A 162 0.81 5.68 31.78
N VAL A 163 1.18 4.93 30.75
CA VAL A 163 0.23 4.34 29.79
C VAL A 163 0.08 2.85 30.10
N ASP A 164 -1.14 2.46 30.42
CA ASP A 164 -1.59 1.07 30.38
C ASP A 164 -3.03 1.07 29.87
N LEU A 165 -3.18 1.03 28.54
CA LEU A 165 -4.47 1.21 27.86
C LEU A 165 -4.70 0.09 26.84
N PRO A 166 -5.95 -0.37 26.66
CA PRO A 166 -6.27 -1.32 25.61
C PRO A 166 -6.01 -0.71 24.24
N PHE A 167 -5.56 -1.54 23.30
CA PHE A 167 -5.48 -1.14 21.90
C PHE A 167 -6.88 -0.76 21.40
N SER A 168 -6.94 0.29 20.59
CA SER A 168 -8.12 0.74 19.89
C SER A 168 -8.37 -0.13 18.67
N GLN A 169 -9.63 -0.47 18.40
CA GLN A 169 -10.00 -1.10 17.13
C GLN A 169 -9.66 -0.21 15.93
N TYR A 170 -9.58 1.11 16.13
CA TYR A 170 -9.31 2.08 15.08
C TYR A 170 -7.83 2.35 14.82
N ALA A 171 -6.92 1.69 15.54
CA ALA A 171 -5.49 1.83 15.34
C ALA A 171 -5.01 1.34 13.95
N TRP A 172 -5.75 0.43 13.32
CA TRP A 172 -5.44 -0.09 11.98
C TRP A 172 -6.69 -0.49 11.18
N SER A 173 -7.87 -0.02 11.58
CA SER A 173 -9.12 -0.34 10.88
C SER A 173 -10.15 0.77 10.99
N GLY A 174 -11.19 0.71 10.17
CA GLY A 174 -12.28 1.68 10.15
C GLY A 174 -11.90 3.01 9.49
N GLY A 175 -12.89 3.65 8.88
CA GLY A 175 -12.80 4.99 8.32
C GLY A 175 -14.20 5.60 8.18
N PHE A 176 -14.28 6.92 8.11
CA PHE A 176 -15.56 7.62 7.90
C PHE A 176 -16.17 7.31 6.53
N ILE A 177 -15.33 7.08 5.51
CA ILE A 177 -15.75 6.45 4.25
C ILE A 177 -15.19 5.03 4.22
N TRP A 178 -16.04 4.03 4.08
CA TRP A 178 -15.63 2.64 4.19
C TRP A 178 -16.26 1.77 3.10
N THR A 179 -15.43 1.14 2.26
CA THR A 179 -15.90 0.13 1.31
C THR A 179 -15.99 -1.24 1.98
N GLN A 180 -17.09 -1.98 1.78
CA GLN A 180 -17.18 -3.36 2.30
C GLN A 180 -18.09 -4.24 1.45
N ILE A 181 -17.92 -5.56 1.56
CA ILE A 181 -18.97 -6.52 1.23
C ILE A 181 -19.67 -6.88 2.54
N PRO A 182 -20.96 -6.56 2.71
CA PRO A 182 -21.67 -6.86 3.95
C PRO A 182 -21.60 -8.35 4.33
N GLY A 183 -21.27 -8.62 5.60
CA GLY A 183 -21.16 -9.98 6.14
C GLY A 183 -19.88 -10.73 5.76
N GLU A 184 -19.03 -10.16 4.91
CA GLU A 184 -17.77 -10.77 4.55
C GLU A 184 -16.64 -10.38 5.50
N ARG A 185 -15.84 -11.38 5.87
CA ARG A 185 -14.72 -11.22 6.79
C ARG A 185 -13.48 -10.71 6.05
N VAL A 186 -12.94 -9.58 6.49
CA VAL A 186 -11.78 -8.92 5.85
C VAL A 186 -10.44 -9.34 6.46
N LYS A 187 -10.40 -9.72 7.74
CA LYS A 187 -9.14 -10.09 8.38
C LYS A 187 -9.34 -11.21 9.38
N SER A 188 -8.37 -12.13 9.37
CA SER A 188 -8.32 -13.22 10.32
C SER A 188 -7.63 -12.80 11.63
N TYR A 189 -8.34 -12.94 12.75
CA TYR A 189 -7.79 -12.74 14.08
C TYR A 189 -7.94 -13.97 14.99
N LEU A 190 -9.05 -14.70 14.89
CA LEU A 190 -9.35 -15.86 15.73
C LEU A 190 -9.81 -17.06 14.89
N ASP A 191 -9.19 -18.23 15.11
CA ASP A 191 -9.45 -19.47 14.37
C ASP A 191 -10.91 -19.93 14.36
N LYS A 192 -11.66 -19.61 15.42
CA LYS A 192 -13.07 -20.01 15.56
C LYS A 192 -14.01 -19.26 14.60
N HIS A 193 -13.55 -18.12 14.06
CA HIS A 193 -14.27 -17.32 13.09
C HIS A 193 -13.81 -17.58 11.65
N GLU A 194 -12.89 -18.53 11.43
CA GLU A 194 -12.46 -18.91 10.08
C GLU A 194 -13.64 -19.46 9.27
N PRO A 195 -14.04 -18.78 8.17
CA PRO A 195 -15.10 -19.29 7.33
C PRO A 195 -14.63 -20.54 6.60
N THR A 196 -15.56 -21.41 6.21
CA THR A 196 -15.25 -22.46 5.24
C THR A 196 -15.18 -21.81 3.85
N PRO A 197 -14.02 -21.78 3.19
CA PRO A 197 -13.91 -21.12 1.91
C PRO A 197 -14.67 -21.90 0.82
N ASN A 198 -15.26 -21.17 -0.12
CA ASN A 198 -15.82 -21.77 -1.32
C ASN A 198 -14.68 -22.11 -2.30
N SER A 199 -14.20 -23.35 -2.23
CA SER A 199 -13.06 -23.84 -3.02
C SER A 199 -13.47 -24.12 -4.47
N LEU A 200 -12.80 -23.45 -5.41
CA LEU A 200 -13.08 -23.50 -6.85
C LEU A 200 -12.12 -24.44 -7.60
N ALA A 201 -10.90 -24.62 -7.10
CA ALA A 201 -9.94 -25.58 -7.65
C ALA A 201 -8.83 -25.89 -6.64
N LYS A 202 -8.26 -27.09 -6.72
CA LYS A 202 -6.97 -27.40 -6.08
C LYS A 202 -5.83 -27.01 -7.00
N VAL A 203 -4.75 -26.49 -6.43
CA VAL A 203 -3.56 -26.07 -7.18
C VAL A 203 -2.37 -26.92 -6.73
N SER A 204 -1.74 -27.62 -7.67
CA SER A 204 -0.68 -28.59 -7.37
C SER A 204 0.72 -28.06 -7.67
N SER A 205 0.87 -27.16 -8.65
CA SER A 205 2.17 -26.55 -8.96
C SER A 205 2.07 -25.28 -9.82
N GLY A 206 3.16 -24.51 -9.80
CA GLY A 206 3.40 -23.30 -10.58
C GLY A 206 4.75 -22.71 -10.18
N ASN A 207 5.40 -21.93 -11.04
CA ASN A 207 6.72 -21.35 -10.75
C ASN A 207 6.62 -19.85 -10.45
N ILE A 208 7.47 -19.36 -9.54
CA ILE A 208 7.61 -17.93 -9.28
C ILE A 208 7.86 -17.15 -10.57
N GLY A 209 7.19 -16.02 -10.74
CA GLY A 209 7.33 -15.19 -11.94
C GLY A 209 6.57 -15.70 -13.17
N GLU A 210 6.00 -16.90 -13.13
CA GLU A 210 5.15 -17.43 -14.20
C GLU A 210 3.67 -17.15 -13.96
N HIS A 211 2.89 -17.30 -15.04
CA HIS A 211 1.45 -17.00 -15.07
C HIS A 211 0.58 -18.26 -15.12
N THR A 212 1.16 -19.46 -15.07
CA THR A 212 0.41 -20.71 -15.23
C THR A 212 0.49 -21.56 -13.98
N ILE A 213 -0.67 -22.10 -13.58
CA ILE A 213 -0.81 -23.04 -12.49
C ILE A 213 -1.45 -24.33 -13.00
N ASN A 214 -1.02 -25.45 -12.42
CA ASN A 214 -1.63 -26.76 -12.64
C ASN A 214 -2.70 -27.00 -11.59
N VAL A 215 -3.89 -27.40 -12.04
CA VAL A 215 -5.08 -27.51 -11.21
C VAL A 215 -5.81 -28.83 -11.38
N SER A 216 -6.57 -29.19 -10.35
CA SER A 216 -7.55 -30.28 -10.35
C SER A 216 -8.82 -29.84 -9.64
N ASP A 217 -9.86 -30.67 -9.70
CA ASP A 217 -11.15 -30.42 -9.02
C ASP A 217 -11.76 -29.06 -9.35
N VAL A 218 -11.63 -28.60 -10.59
CA VAL A 218 -12.12 -27.29 -11.05
C VAL A 218 -13.65 -27.28 -11.06
N LYS A 219 -14.25 -26.27 -10.41
CA LYS A 219 -15.70 -26.07 -10.28
C LYS A 219 -16.05 -24.61 -10.51
N ASP A 220 -17.10 -24.37 -11.30
CA ASP A 220 -17.75 -23.06 -11.46
C ASP A 220 -16.82 -21.88 -11.79
N LEU A 221 -15.66 -22.15 -12.40
CA LEU A 221 -14.65 -21.16 -12.76
C LEU A 221 -14.72 -20.80 -14.25
N LYS A 222 -14.68 -19.51 -14.57
CA LYS A 222 -14.66 -18.98 -15.95
C LYS A 222 -13.51 -17.99 -16.16
N VAL A 223 -13.15 -17.79 -17.43
CA VAL A 223 -12.24 -16.71 -17.82
C VAL A 223 -12.87 -15.37 -17.45
N GLY A 224 -12.07 -14.48 -16.87
CA GLY A 224 -12.48 -13.19 -16.31
C GLY A 224 -12.84 -13.23 -14.81
N ASP A 225 -12.90 -14.41 -14.19
CA ASP A 225 -13.11 -14.48 -12.73
C ASP A 225 -11.92 -13.90 -11.98
N ILE A 226 -12.22 -13.16 -10.92
CA ILE A 226 -11.23 -12.72 -9.92
C ILE A 226 -11.40 -13.62 -8.69
N VAL A 227 -10.35 -14.37 -8.36
CA VAL A 227 -10.34 -15.35 -7.26
C VAL A 227 -9.13 -15.13 -6.37
N GLU A 228 -9.15 -15.69 -5.16
CA GLU A 228 -7.97 -15.68 -4.30
C GLU A 228 -7.24 -17.03 -4.39
N LEU A 229 -5.95 -16.97 -4.73
CA LEU A 229 -5.01 -18.07 -4.58
C LEU A 229 -4.50 -18.08 -3.14
N GLN A 230 -4.73 -19.21 -2.45
CA GLN A 230 -4.33 -19.42 -1.06
C GLN A 230 -3.32 -20.55 -0.96
N LEU A 231 -2.21 -20.33 -0.26
CA LEU A 231 -1.20 -21.35 0.07
C LEU A 231 -1.06 -21.46 1.58
N PHE A 232 -1.01 -22.70 2.08
CA PHE A 232 -1.05 -23.00 3.52
C PHE A 232 0.25 -23.61 3.99
N ASN A 233 0.56 -23.38 5.26
CA ASN A 233 1.50 -24.21 5.99
C ASN A 233 0.75 -25.13 6.95
N LYS A 234 0.74 -26.44 6.66
CA LYS A 234 0.11 -27.45 7.51
C LYS A 234 1.11 -28.43 8.12
N ASP A 235 2.39 -28.29 7.79
CA ASP A 235 3.48 -29.17 8.24
C ASP A 235 4.18 -28.66 9.51
N GLY A 236 3.60 -27.66 10.17
CA GLY A 236 4.12 -27.08 11.40
C GLY A 236 5.34 -26.18 11.18
N GLU A 237 6.14 -26.00 12.23
CA GLU A 237 7.22 -25.01 12.29
C GLU A 237 8.29 -25.20 11.19
N ASN A 238 8.51 -26.44 10.76
CA ASN A 238 9.51 -26.80 9.74
C ASN A 238 8.90 -27.00 8.34
N GLY A 239 7.68 -26.51 8.11
CA GLY A 239 7.02 -26.64 6.82
C GLY A 239 7.83 -26.00 5.67
N GLU A 240 7.90 -26.70 4.55
CA GLU A 240 8.75 -26.32 3.40
C GLU A 240 8.39 -24.92 2.86
N ILE A 241 7.11 -24.54 2.92
CA ILE A 241 6.66 -23.21 2.48
C ILE A 241 7.28 -22.07 3.29
N ILE A 242 7.58 -22.24 4.58
CA ILE A 242 8.23 -21.20 5.39
C ILE A 242 9.65 -20.98 4.86
N LYS A 243 10.38 -22.07 4.62
CA LYS A 243 11.73 -22.01 4.06
C LYS A 243 11.74 -21.33 2.70
N ASP A 244 10.77 -21.64 1.84
CA ASP A 244 10.70 -21.09 0.49
C ASP A 244 10.23 -19.63 0.48
N LEU A 245 9.30 -19.26 1.37
CA LEU A 245 8.85 -17.88 1.59
C LEU A 245 10.02 -16.95 1.95
N TYR A 246 10.99 -17.46 2.72
CA TYR A 246 12.19 -16.72 3.10
C TYR A 246 13.45 -17.15 2.37
N LYS A 247 13.32 -17.98 1.33
CA LYS A 247 14.41 -18.54 0.51
C LYS A 247 15.59 -19.10 1.32
N GLY A 248 15.32 -19.69 2.48
CA GLY A 248 16.33 -20.24 3.38
C GLY A 248 17.27 -19.20 4.01
N ALA A 249 16.89 -17.91 4.04
CA ALA A 249 17.65 -16.90 4.77
C ALA A 249 17.78 -17.25 6.26
N ASN A 250 18.89 -16.80 6.87
CA ASN A 250 19.11 -16.91 8.30
C ASN A 250 18.29 -15.85 9.07
N VAL A 251 16.98 -16.04 9.09
CA VAL A 251 16.01 -15.22 9.83
C VAL A 251 15.19 -16.13 10.73
N LYS A 252 14.43 -15.55 11.67
CA LYS A 252 13.58 -16.28 12.61
C LYS A 252 12.10 -16.04 12.29
N PRO A 253 11.45 -16.93 11.51
CA PRO A 253 10.01 -16.90 11.35
C PRO A 253 9.30 -16.99 12.71
N GLY A 254 8.29 -16.15 12.90
CA GLY A 254 7.46 -16.12 14.08
C GLY A 254 6.33 -17.15 14.01
N SER A 255 5.80 -17.51 15.18
CA SER A 255 4.88 -18.65 15.32
C SER A 255 3.59 -18.62 14.51
N HIS A 256 3.15 -17.45 14.04
CA HIS A 256 1.94 -17.36 13.21
C HIS A 256 2.10 -17.98 11.82
N HIS A 257 3.33 -18.30 11.39
CA HIS A 257 3.57 -19.04 10.17
C HIS A 257 3.18 -20.53 10.26
N TRP A 258 3.00 -21.10 11.46
CA TRP A 258 2.72 -22.53 11.62
C TRP A 258 1.67 -22.91 12.67
N LYS A 259 1.33 -22.02 13.60
CA LYS A 259 0.31 -22.31 14.63
C LYS A 259 -1.12 -22.30 14.10
N PHE A 260 -1.35 -21.70 12.93
CA PHE A 260 -2.66 -21.50 12.33
C PHE A 260 -2.76 -22.24 10.99
N PRO A 261 -2.90 -23.57 10.97
CA PRO A 261 -2.88 -24.37 9.73
C PRO A 261 -4.07 -24.10 8.79
N LYS A 262 -5.08 -23.36 9.26
CA LYS A 262 -6.22 -22.88 8.47
C LYS A 262 -6.01 -21.48 7.88
N LEU A 263 -4.98 -20.76 8.31
CA LEU A 263 -4.63 -19.45 7.80
C LEU A 263 -3.68 -19.62 6.60
N PRO A 264 -4.04 -19.18 5.38
CA PRO A 264 -3.10 -19.13 4.29
C PRO A 264 -2.01 -18.09 4.59
N ILE A 265 -0.74 -18.49 4.50
CA ILE A 265 0.40 -17.62 4.79
C ILE A 265 0.93 -16.90 3.53
N VAL A 266 0.45 -17.32 2.35
CA VAL A 266 0.58 -16.57 1.10
C VAL A 266 -0.79 -16.51 0.45
N ARG A 267 -1.19 -15.31 0.07
CA ARG A 267 -2.47 -15.00 -0.58
C ARG A 267 -2.21 -14.12 -1.80
N GLN A 268 -2.96 -14.34 -2.87
CA GLN A 268 -2.87 -13.53 -4.09
C GLN A 268 -4.24 -13.46 -4.78
N GLN A 269 -4.80 -12.27 -4.92
CA GLN A 269 -5.95 -12.05 -5.81
C GLN A 269 -5.48 -12.13 -7.26
N VAL A 270 -6.15 -12.95 -8.07
CA VAL A 270 -5.75 -13.25 -9.45
C VAL A 270 -6.95 -13.25 -10.39
N GLU A 271 -6.78 -12.63 -11.57
CA GLU A 271 -7.73 -12.74 -12.68
C GLU A 271 -7.39 -13.95 -13.56
N ILE A 272 -8.39 -14.77 -13.87
CA ILE A 272 -8.27 -15.91 -14.75
C ILE A 272 -8.31 -15.46 -16.22
N THR A 273 -7.22 -15.62 -16.97
CA THR A 273 -7.15 -15.20 -18.38
C THR A 273 -7.33 -16.36 -19.35
N LYS A 274 -7.09 -17.60 -18.91
CA LYS A 274 -7.30 -18.80 -19.72
C LYS A 274 -7.53 -20.03 -18.85
N ILE A 275 -8.44 -20.90 -19.30
CA ILE A 275 -8.67 -22.23 -18.73
C ILE A 275 -8.47 -23.25 -19.86
N SER A 276 -7.62 -24.26 -19.64
CA SER A 276 -7.33 -25.31 -20.61
C SER A 276 -7.01 -26.62 -19.90
N ASN A 277 -7.99 -27.53 -19.84
CA ASN A 277 -7.87 -28.81 -19.12
C ASN A 277 -7.44 -28.58 -17.66
N SER A 278 -6.33 -29.20 -17.23
CA SER A 278 -5.74 -29.09 -15.90
C SER A 278 -4.79 -27.90 -15.73
N LYS A 279 -4.88 -26.88 -16.60
CA LYS A 279 -4.05 -25.67 -16.52
C LYS A 279 -4.91 -24.42 -16.57
N ILE A 280 -4.56 -23.49 -15.69
CA ILE A 280 -5.13 -22.14 -15.62
C ILE A 280 -4.01 -21.13 -15.82
N THR A 281 -4.26 -20.11 -16.64
CA THR A 281 -3.40 -18.93 -16.75
C THR A 281 -4.02 -17.78 -15.97
N ILE A 282 -3.22 -17.16 -15.11
CA ILE A 282 -3.56 -15.98 -14.30
C ILE A 282 -2.91 -14.72 -14.88
N LYS A 283 -3.58 -13.58 -14.76
CA LYS A 283 -3.11 -12.30 -15.33
C LYS A 283 -1.78 -11.84 -14.75
N THR A 284 -1.57 -12.05 -13.45
CA THR A 284 -0.38 -11.59 -12.70
C THR A 284 0.55 -12.76 -12.40
N PRO A 285 1.87 -12.54 -12.34
CA PRO A 285 2.82 -13.62 -12.07
C PRO A 285 2.73 -14.10 -10.61
N LEU A 286 3.02 -15.38 -10.37
CA LEU A 286 3.11 -15.95 -9.03
C LEU A 286 4.23 -15.31 -8.22
N THR A 287 3.97 -15.04 -6.94
CA THR A 287 4.97 -14.47 -6.02
C THR A 287 5.90 -15.52 -5.41
N ILE A 288 5.46 -16.78 -5.36
CA ILE A 288 6.25 -17.93 -4.90
C ILE A 288 5.91 -19.15 -5.77
N ALA A 289 6.84 -20.10 -5.87
CA ALA A 289 6.52 -21.39 -6.48
C ALA A 289 5.47 -22.14 -5.64
N ILE A 290 4.66 -22.98 -6.29
CA ILE A 290 3.65 -23.80 -5.62
C ILE A 290 4.12 -25.26 -5.64
N LYS A 291 4.08 -25.90 -4.48
CA LYS A 291 4.34 -27.33 -4.31
C LYS A 291 3.10 -28.05 -3.77
N PRO A 292 2.91 -29.35 -4.03
CA PRO A 292 1.76 -30.11 -3.53
C PRO A 292 1.59 -30.04 -2.01
N ALA A 293 2.69 -29.98 -1.25
CA ALA A 293 2.68 -29.88 0.22
C ALA A 293 1.97 -28.61 0.73
N TYR A 294 1.87 -27.55 -0.07
CA TYR A 294 1.29 -26.27 0.35
C TYR A 294 -0.23 -26.28 0.36
N GLN A 295 -0.83 -27.37 -0.16
CA GLN A 295 -2.27 -27.57 -0.25
C GLN A 295 -2.99 -26.34 -0.83
N ALA A 296 -2.39 -25.79 -1.89
CA ALA A 296 -2.85 -24.56 -2.49
C ALA A 296 -4.22 -24.74 -3.15
N GLN A 297 -5.02 -23.69 -3.15
CA GLN A 297 -6.36 -23.69 -3.75
C GLN A 297 -6.70 -22.32 -4.32
N LEU A 298 -7.61 -22.32 -5.28
CA LEU A 298 -8.36 -21.13 -5.69
C LEU A 298 -9.68 -21.12 -4.92
N VAL A 299 -10.03 -19.98 -4.34
CA VAL A 299 -11.29 -19.79 -3.63
C VAL A 299 -12.03 -18.58 -4.16
N GLU A 300 -13.34 -18.58 -4.03
CA GLU A 300 -14.15 -17.40 -4.30
C GLU A 300 -13.68 -16.24 -3.41
N TRP A 301 -13.44 -15.09 -4.02
CA TRP A 301 -13.15 -13.85 -3.31
C TRP A 301 -14.22 -12.84 -3.67
N LYS A 302 -15.15 -12.58 -2.76
CA LYS A 302 -16.20 -11.57 -2.97
C LYS A 302 -15.60 -10.19 -2.75
N HIS A 303 -15.79 -9.34 -3.76
CA HIS A 303 -15.20 -8.01 -3.82
C HIS A 303 -16.10 -7.07 -4.63
N LEU A 304 -15.89 -5.77 -4.43
CA LEU A 304 -16.45 -4.71 -5.25
C LEU A 304 -15.47 -4.39 -6.39
N ASN A 305 -16.01 -3.91 -7.50
CA ASN A 305 -15.24 -3.45 -8.65
C ASN A 305 -15.60 -2.02 -8.98
N GLU A 306 -14.67 -1.27 -9.58
CA GLU A 306 -14.94 0.08 -10.12
C GLU A 306 -15.50 1.03 -9.05
N VAL A 307 -14.87 1.03 -7.87
CA VAL A 307 -15.20 1.96 -6.77
C VAL A 307 -14.21 3.12 -6.77
N GLY A 308 -14.73 4.34 -6.85
CA GLY A 308 -13.94 5.57 -6.84
C GLY A 308 -14.26 6.45 -5.63
N ILE A 309 -13.24 7.02 -5.00
CA ILE A 309 -13.38 8.11 -4.02
C ILE A 309 -12.48 9.25 -4.48
N GLU A 310 -13.06 10.39 -4.87
CA GLU A 310 -12.30 11.43 -5.52
C GLU A 310 -12.74 12.87 -5.23
N HIS A 311 -11.78 13.80 -5.38
CA HIS A 311 -12.01 15.24 -5.41
C HIS A 311 -12.60 15.80 -4.11
N LEU A 312 -12.00 15.49 -2.97
CA LEU A 312 -12.48 15.94 -1.66
C LEU A 312 -11.35 16.06 -0.65
N ARG A 313 -11.59 16.75 0.47
CA ARG A 313 -10.68 16.77 1.62
C ARG A 313 -11.36 16.26 2.88
N PHE A 314 -10.59 15.65 3.78
CA PHE A 314 -11.00 15.35 5.14
C PHE A 314 -10.31 16.29 6.12
N THR A 315 -11.05 16.70 7.15
CA THR A 315 -10.49 17.49 8.24
C THR A 315 -11.01 16.98 9.57
N PHE A 316 -10.08 16.70 10.47
CA PHE A 316 -10.35 16.33 11.85
C PHE A 316 -9.87 17.45 12.80
N PRO A 317 -10.48 17.60 13.98
CA PRO A 317 -9.89 18.40 15.06
C PRO A 317 -8.50 17.86 15.40
N ASP A 318 -7.54 18.75 15.64
CA ASP A 318 -6.28 18.35 16.27
C ASP A 318 -6.57 17.93 17.73
N ILE A 319 -6.12 16.73 18.08
CA ILE A 319 -6.33 16.13 19.39
C ILE A 319 -4.98 15.71 19.99
N PRO A 320 -4.82 15.76 21.33
CA PRO A 320 -3.61 15.27 21.98
C PRO A 320 -3.37 13.80 21.64
N ARG A 321 -2.15 13.48 21.19
CA ARG A 321 -1.70 12.10 21.04
C ARG A 321 -1.49 11.48 22.42
N VAL A 322 -2.13 10.34 22.67
CA VAL A 322 -1.99 9.60 23.94
C VAL A 322 -0.81 8.63 23.86
N ALA A 323 -0.88 7.62 22.99
CA ALA A 323 0.18 6.64 22.77
C ALA A 323 -0.03 5.92 21.42
N HIS A 324 0.88 5.01 21.06
CA HIS A 324 0.69 4.15 19.90
C HIS A 324 -0.43 3.11 20.14
N HIS A 325 -1.21 2.79 19.09
CA HIS A 325 -2.30 1.82 19.08
C HIS A 325 -3.54 2.18 19.91
N VAL A 326 -3.59 3.35 20.54
CA VAL A 326 -4.73 3.80 21.37
C VAL A 326 -5.50 4.95 20.71
N GLU A 327 -5.27 5.16 19.41
CA GLU A 327 -5.85 6.24 18.64
C GLU A 327 -7.40 6.15 18.62
N PRO A 328 -8.13 7.25 18.86
CA PRO A 328 -9.58 7.22 19.02
C PRO A 328 -10.34 7.01 17.69
N GLY A 329 -9.67 7.15 16.55
CA GLY A 329 -10.22 6.81 15.23
C GLY A 329 -10.65 8.02 14.42
N ASN A 330 -9.81 9.05 14.32
CA ASN A 330 -9.90 10.07 13.28
C ASN A 330 -9.39 9.49 11.95
N ASN A 331 -10.07 8.48 11.42
CA ASN A 331 -9.65 7.75 10.23
C ASN A 331 -10.48 8.17 9.00
N ALA A 332 -9.85 8.58 7.90
CA ALA A 332 -10.59 9.11 6.75
C ALA A 332 -11.23 8.00 5.89
N ILE A 333 -10.41 7.16 5.26
CA ILE A 333 -10.88 6.15 4.30
C ILE A 333 -10.40 4.76 4.72
N PHE A 334 -11.31 3.79 4.75
CA PHE A 334 -10.98 2.37 4.87
C PHE A 334 -11.46 1.60 3.65
N LEU A 335 -10.51 1.20 2.81
CA LEU A 335 -10.76 0.38 1.63
C LEU A 335 -10.66 -1.08 2.03
N THR A 336 -11.78 -1.79 1.94
CA THR A 336 -11.81 -3.24 2.06
C THR A 336 -12.49 -3.92 0.89
N ARG A 337 -11.91 -5.03 0.42
CA ARG A 337 -12.47 -5.92 -0.62
C ARG A 337 -12.90 -5.19 -1.88
N VAL A 338 -12.02 -4.35 -2.41
CA VAL A 338 -12.18 -3.72 -3.73
C VAL A 338 -11.12 -4.20 -4.70
N PHE A 339 -11.51 -4.31 -5.97
CA PHE A 339 -10.67 -4.64 -7.11
C PHE A 339 -10.85 -3.58 -8.20
N ASN A 340 -9.81 -3.29 -8.99
CA ASN A 340 -9.86 -2.28 -10.07
C ASN A 340 -10.57 -0.98 -9.63
N SER A 341 -10.06 -0.38 -8.55
CA SER A 341 -10.69 0.75 -7.87
C SER A 341 -9.68 1.86 -7.62
N TRP A 342 -10.12 3.04 -7.19
CA TRP A 342 -9.20 4.17 -6.99
C TRP A 342 -9.60 5.12 -5.87
N VAL A 343 -8.58 5.80 -5.34
CA VAL A 343 -8.73 7.04 -4.58
C VAL A 343 -7.90 8.10 -5.28
N LYS A 344 -8.47 9.27 -5.56
CA LYS A 344 -7.78 10.29 -6.34
C LYS A 344 -8.06 11.71 -5.86
N ASP A 345 -7.03 12.54 -5.79
CA ASP A 345 -7.16 13.97 -5.43
C ASP A 345 -7.86 14.12 -4.07
N VAL A 346 -7.14 13.71 -3.02
CA VAL A 346 -7.63 13.76 -1.64
C VAL A 346 -6.60 14.40 -0.70
N THR A 347 -7.03 15.40 0.05
CA THR A 347 -6.24 16.01 1.13
C THR A 347 -6.79 15.57 2.48
N ILE A 348 -5.92 15.21 3.43
CA ILE A 348 -6.31 14.70 4.75
C ILE A 348 -5.55 15.46 5.83
N THR A 349 -6.28 16.23 6.64
CA THR A 349 -5.72 17.06 7.71
C THR A 349 -6.05 16.50 9.08
N ASN A 350 -5.04 16.33 9.93
CA ASN A 350 -5.12 15.89 11.33
C ASN A 350 -5.71 14.49 11.59
N ALA A 351 -5.51 13.54 10.67
CA ALA A 351 -6.02 12.19 10.85
C ALA A 351 -5.14 11.32 11.76
N ASP A 352 -5.77 10.46 12.56
CA ASP A 352 -5.09 9.31 13.17
C ASP A 352 -4.60 8.35 12.07
N SER A 353 -5.47 8.05 11.08
CA SER A 353 -5.10 7.34 9.86
C SER A 353 -5.71 7.97 8.61
N GLY A 354 -4.91 8.20 7.57
CA GLY A 354 -5.41 8.73 6.30
C GLY A 354 -6.22 7.68 5.51
N ILE A 355 -5.53 6.83 4.76
CA ILE A 355 -6.13 5.77 3.94
C ILE A 355 -5.61 4.43 4.39
N LEU A 356 -6.52 3.56 4.84
CA LEU A 356 -6.21 2.18 5.21
C LEU A 356 -6.71 1.26 4.09
N GLY A 357 -5.83 0.39 3.57
CA GLY A 357 -6.20 -0.69 2.66
C GLY A 357 -6.08 -2.05 3.35
N GLU A 358 -7.15 -2.86 3.31
CA GLU A 358 -7.13 -4.24 3.79
C GLU A 358 -7.88 -5.18 2.83
N GLU A 359 -7.24 -6.25 2.38
CA GLU A 359 -7.78 -7.14 1.33
C GLU A 359 -8.29 -6.39 0.11
N ILE A 360 -7.44 -5.56 -0.51
CA ILE A 360 -7.73 -4.89 -1.78
C ILE A 360 -6.70 -5.30 -2.83
N SER A 361 -7.09 -5.27 -4.11
CA SER A 361 -6.14 -5.58 -5.17
C SER A 361 -6.36 -4.76 -6.43
N ASN A 362 -5.28 -4.47 -7.18
CA ASN A 362 -5.36 -3.66 -8.40
C ASN A 362 -6.03 -2.30 -8.20
N VAL A 363 -5.60 -1.60 -7.15
CA VAL A 363 -6.11 -0.27 -6.77
C VAL A 363 -5.05 0.79 -7.03
N THR A 364 -5.44 1.94 -7.55
CA THR A 364 -4.57 3.13 -7.60
C THR A 364 -5.02 4.17 -6.57
N ILE A 365 -4.12 4.57 -5.67
CA ILE A 365 -4.29 5.68 -4.75
C ILE A 365 -3.36 6.80 -5.24
N GLN A 366 -3.91 7.90 -5.74
CA GLN A 366 -3.11 8.90 -6.45
C GLN A 366 -3.42 10.33 -6.01
N ASP A 367 -2.40 11.19 -6.00
CA ASP A 367 -2.52 12.63 -5.74
C ASP A 367 -3.11 12.86 -4.34
N ILE A 368 -2.38 12.38 -3.33
CA ILE A 368 -2.80 12.42 -1.93
C ILE A 368 -1.89 13.38 -1.16
N VAL A 369 -2.48 14.19 -0.29
CA VAL A 369 -1.76 15.05 0.65
C VAL A 369 -2.19 14.73 2.08
N THR A 370 -1.24 14.53 2.98
CA THR A 370 -1.51 14.47 4.42
C THR A 370 -0.78 15.59 5.15
N ASP A 371 -1.49 16.31 6.01
CA ASP A 371 -0.95 17.48 6.71
C ASP A 371 -1.59 17.71 8.09
N GLY A 372 -1.16 18.81 8.73
CA GLY A 372 -1.60 19.22 10.06
C GLY A 372 -0.60 18.91 11.19
N PRO A 373 -0.77 19.54 12.36
CA PRO A 373 0.10 19.31 13.52
C PRO A 373 -0.04 17.91 14.15
N HIS A 374 -1.15 17.22 13.90
CA HIS A 374 -1.41 15.91 14.49
C HIS A 374 -0.45 14.85 13.93
N MET A 375 0.11 14.03 14.83
CA MET A 375 0.97 12.91 14.44
C MET A 375 0.12 11.69 14.11
N SER A 376 0.03 11.33 12.82
CA SER A 376 -0.74 10.16 12.38
C SER A 376 -0.11 8.85 12.85
N HIS A 377 -0.93 7.84 13.08
CA HIS A 377 -0.50 6.46 13.09
C HIS A 377 -0.05 6.08 11.67
N TYR A 378 -0.96 6.22 10.69
CA TYR A 378 -0.76 5.83 9.29
C TYR A 378 -1.13 6.96 8.33
N THR A 379 -0.33 7.19 7.29
CA THR A 379 -0.76 8.10 6.20
C THR A 379 -1.56 7.33 5.14
N VAL A 380 -0.89 6.45 4.40
CA VAL A 380 -1.49 5.44 3.51
C VAL A 380 -0.87 4.10 3.86
N THR A 381 -1.73 3.11 4.14
CA THR A 381 -1.31 1.79 4.61
C THR A 381 -1.84 0.68 3.75
N LEU A 382 -0.99 -0.32 3.52
CA LEU A 382 -1.24 -1.42 2.61
C LEU A 382 -1.12 -2.75 3.37
N GLY A 383 -2.21 -3.26 3.97
CA GLY A 383 -2.24 -4.56 4.68
C GLY A 383 -3.07 -5.60 3.94
N GLY A 384 -2.60 -6.84 3.80
CA GLY A 384 -3.38 -7.87 3.10
C GLY A 384 -3.69 -7.55 1.64
N VAL A 385 -2.91 -6.68 0.99
CA VAL A 385 -3.21 -6.16 -0.34
C VAL A 385 -2.27 -6.73 -1.42
N HIS A 386 -2.73 -6.72 -2.68
CA HIS A 386 -1.95 -7.17 -3.84
C HIS A 386 -2.02 -6.19 -5.02
N ASN A 387 -0.89 -5.81 -5.64
CA ASN A 387 -0.86 -4.91 -6.81
C ASN A 387 -1.52 -3.53 -6.57
N VAL A 388 -1.32 -2.91 -5.41
CA VAL A 388 -1.73 -1.52 -5.16
C VAL A 388 -0.63 -0.54 -5.60
N LEU A 389 -1.00 0.49 -6.35
CA LEU A 389 -0.13 1.62 -6.70
C LEU A 389 -0.54 2.84 -5.88
N VAL A 390 0.36 3.35 -5.05
CA VAL A 390 0.25 4.65 -4.40
C VAL A 390 1.17 5.61 -5.16
N LYS A 391 0.63 6.66 -5.76
CA LYS A 391 1.38 7.58 -6.63
C LYS A 391 1.21 9.04 -6.22
N ASN A 392 2.31 9.78 -6.14
CA ASN A 392 2.29 11.21 -5.79
C ASN A 392 1.60 11.47 -4.44
N LEU A 393 2.04 10.76 -3.40
CA LEU A 393 1.66 11.01 -2.01
C LEU A 393 2.65 11.98 -1.37
N LYS A 394 2.15 13.10 -0.83
CA LYS A 394 2.93 14.10 -0.10
C LYS A 394 2.55 14.10 1.38
N ILE A 395 3.54 13.94 2.25
CA ILE A 395 3.35 13.80 3.69
C ILE A 395 4.05 14.96 4.40
N TYR A 396 3.27 15.93 4.87
CA TYR A 396 3.76 17.10 5.59
C TYR A 396 3.70 16.94 7.11
N ASN A 397 2.77 16.12 7.61
CA ASN A 397 2.65 15.85 9.03
C ASN A 397 3.58 14.72 9.47
N LYS A 398 3.82 14.62 10.78
CA LYS A 398 4.54 13.49 11.36
C LYS A 398 3.66 12.24 11.31
N ALA A 399 4.27 11.08 11.10
CA ALA A 399 3.58 9.81 11.18
C ALA A 399 4.45 8.73 11.84
N VAL A 400 3.81 7.81 12.57
CA VAL A 400 4.48 6.59 13.05
C VAL A 400 4.89 5.72 11.86
N HIS A 401 3.99 5.61 10.88
CA HIS A 401 4.17 4.80 9.68
C HIS A 401 3.78 5.64 8.44
N PRO A 402 4.71 6.46 7.90
CA PRO A 402 4.42 7.32 6.77
C PRO A 402 4.18 6.51 5.48
N LEU A 403 5.14 5.69 5.03
CA LEU A 403 4.93 4.74 3.94
C LEU A 403 5.07 3.32 4.48
N SER A 404 3.99 2.54 4.47
CA SER A 404 3.99 1.21 5.11
C SER A 404 3.43 0.11 4.21
N PHE A 405 4.19 -0.98 4.10
CA PHE A 405 3.69 -2.27 3.63
C PHE A 405 3.47 -3.19 4.83
N ASN A 406 2.22 -3.62 5.01
CA ASN A 406 1.80 -4.39 6.17
C ASN A 406 1.75 -5.90 5.90
N THR A 407 1.44 -6.67 6.95
CA THR A 407 1.21 -8.13 6.91
C THR A 407 0.48 -8.54 5.64
N PHE A 408 1.03 -9.52 4.91
CA PHE A 408 0.54 -10.07 3.63
C PHE A 408 0.55 -9.13 2.41
N ALA A 409 1.10 -7.92 2.49
CA ALA A 409 1.22 -7.04 1.33
C ALA A 409 2.20 -7.58 0.29
N THR A 410 1.77 -7.70 -0.96
CA THR A 410 2.64 -8.17 -2.06
C THR A 410 2.47 -7.39 -3.36
N LYS A 411 3.56 -7.19 -4.11
CA LYS A 411 3.56 -6.53 -5.44
C LYS A 411 3.03 -5.10 -5.44
N ASN A 412 3.07 -4.42 -4.30
CA ASN A 412 2.60 -3.04 -4.19
C ASN A 412 3.72 -2.04 -4.48
N VAL A 413 3.35 -0.83 -4.86
CA VAL A 413 4.28 0.23 -5.26
C VAL A 413 3.90 1.54 -4.57
N TYR A 414 4.84 2.16 -3.86
CA TYR A 414 4.84 3.60 -3.62
C TYR A 414 5.69 4.25 -4.70
N GLN A 415 5.13 5.17 -5.49
CA GLN A 415 5.79 5.84 -6.61
C GLN A 415 5.72 7.36 -6.45
N ASP A 416 6.84 8.05 -6.68
CA ASP A 416 6.89 9.53 -6.71
C ASP A 416 6.35 10.16 -5.41
N CYS A 417 6.56 9.50 -4.27
CA CYS A 417 6.10 10.01 -2.97
C CYS A 417 7.17 10.87 -2.31
N GLU A 418 6.75 11.82 -1.48
CA GLU A 418 7.65 12.74 -0.78
C GLU A 418 7.26 12.85 0.70
N ILE A 419 8.24 12.61 1.58
CA ILE A 419 8.06 12.68 3.04
C ILE A 419 8.86 13.87 3.58
N PHE A 420 8.17 14.87 4.11
CA PHE A 420 8.77 16.12 4.60
C PHE A 420 9.12 16.07 6.10
N ALA A 421 8.47 15.19 6.88
CA ALA A 421 8.65 15.11 8.32
C ALA A 421 8.92 13.67 8.78
N ASP A 422 9.99 13.47 9.54
CA ASP A 422 10.38 12.20 10.18
C ASP A 422 10.30 11.00 9.20
N ALA A 423 10.95 11.14 8.05
CA ALA A 423 10.89 10.17 6.96
C ALA A 423 11.25 8.74 7.40
N LEU A 424 10.43 7.75 7.01
CA LEU A 424 10.61 6.34 7.33
C LEU A 424 10.04 5.47 6.20
N LEU A 425 10.76 4.41 5.82
CA LEU A 425 10.27 3.39 4.91
C LEU A 425 9.95 2.14 5.71
N ASP A 426 8.66 1.92 6.00
CA ASP A 426 8.20 0.91 6.95
C ASP A 426 7.71 -0.37 6.28
N GLN A 427 8.06 -1.50 6.87
CA GLN A 427 7.56 -2.83 6.48
C GLN A 427 7.20 -3.63 7.74
N HIS A 428 5.91 -3.95 7.91
CA HIS A 428 5.47 -4.79 9.03
C HIS A 428 5.59 -6.28 8.73
N SER A 429 6.03 -6.99 9.77
CA SER A 429 6.04 -8.43 9.82
C SER A 429 4.74 -9.12 9.40
N GLY A 430 4.89 -10.35 8.89
CA GLY A 430 3.79 -11.24 8.53
C GLY A 430 3.71 -11.49 7.04
N ALA A 431 4.76 -12.11 6.49
CA ALA A 431 4.81 -12.60 5.10
C ALA A 431 4.56 -11.56 3.99
N ASN A 432 4.69 -10.25 4.24
CA ASN A 432 4.74 -9.27 3.15
C ASN A 432 6.05 -9.46 2.35
N HIS A 433 6.02 -9.33 1.02
CA HIS A 433 7.21 -9.53 0.18
C HIS A 433 7.00 -8.96 -1.22
N GLN A 434 8.10 -8.71 -1.94
CA GLN A 434 8.08 -8.16 -3.31
C GLN A 434 7.26 -6.86 -3.40
N ASN A 435 7.52 -5.89 -2.52
CA ASN A 435 6.97 -4.55 -2.61
C ASN A 435 8.04 -3.55 -3.09
N LEU A 436 7.62 -2.41 -3.64
CA LEU A 436 8.51 -1.43 -4.26
C LEU A 436 8.32 -0.03 -3.67
N PHE A 437 9.42 0.56 -3.21
CA PHE A 437 9.55 2.00 -3.02
C PHE A 437 10.28 2.55 -4.26
N ASP A 438 9.58 3.32 -5.10
CA ASP A 438 10.07 3.79 -6.40
C ASP A 438 10.11 5.32 -6.45
N HIS A 439 11.30 5.88 -6.64
CA HIS A 439 11.49 7.32 -6.81
C HIS A 439 10.90 8.14 -5.65
N ILE A 440 11.30 7.78 -4.42
CA ILE A 440 10.85 8.45 -3.19
C ILE A 440 11.81 9.57 -2.81
N THR A 441 11.27 10.76 -2.50
CA THR A 441 12.03 11.87 -1.93
C THR A 441 11.85 11.92 -0.41
N LEU A 442 12.96 12.01 0.32
CA LEU A 442 13.01 11.85 1.77
C LEU A 442 13.76 13.05 2.38
N HIS A 443 13.07 13.89 3.13
CA HIS A 443 13.71 14.96 3.90
C HIS A 443 14.12 14.42 5.27
N ILE A 444 15.40 14.52 5.61
CA ILE A 444 15.95 13.92 6.84
C ILE A 444 16.86 14.88 7.61
N THR A 445 16.89 14.66 8.91
CA THR A 445 17.84 15.31 9.83
C THR A 445 18.61 14.23 10.58
N PRO A 446 19.85 13.91 10.15
CA PRO A 446 20.69 12.92 10.81
C PRO A 446 20.95 13.26 12.27
N ASP A 447 21.18 12.23 13.09
CA ASP A 447 21.58 12.39 14.47
C ASP A 447 23.02 12.91 14.61
N LYS A 448 23.46 13.14 15.86
CA LYS A 448 24.82 13.62 16.18
C LYS A 448 25.96 12.70 15.71
N ASN A 449 25.66 11.47 15.32
CA ASN A 449 26.61 10.48 14.79
C ASN A 449 26.53 10.38 13.25
N ASN A 450 25.88 11.33 12.58
CA ASN A 450 25.55 11.27 11.16
C ASN A 450 24.79 9.99 10.80
N SER A 451 23.88 9.54 11.65
CA SER A 451 23.07 8.35 11.39
C SER A 451 21.59 8.71 11.33
N TYR A 452 20.82 7.98 10.52
CA TYR A 452 19.39 8.18 10.38
C TYR A 452 18.67 6.83 10.23
N TYR A 453 17.63 6.63 11.05
CA TYR A 453 16.80 5.43 11.05
C TYR A 453 15.79 5.52 9.90
N LEU A 454 16.19 5.06 8.71
CA LEU A 454 15.38 5.15 7.50
C LEU A 454 14.51 3.90 7.28
N PHE A 455 15.01 2.72 7.66
CA PHE A 455 14.37 1.45 7.32
C PHE A 455 13.64 0.88 8.53
N GLY A 456 12.33 1.10 8.56
CA GLY A 456 11.43 0.67 9.63
C GLY A 456 11.04 -0.79 9.51
N GLY A 457 10.96 -1.47 10.65
CA GLY A 457 10.43 -2.83 10.74
C GLY A 457 9.48 -2.96 11.92
N GLY A 458 8.17 -2.89 11.66
CA GLY A 458 7.15 -3.04 12.69
C GLY A 458 6.45 -4.41 12.68
N GLY A 459 5.29 -4.47 13.33
CA GLY A 459 4.51 -5.69 13.51
C GLY A 459 5.00 -6.57 14.68
N ALA A 460 4.14 -7.49 15.10
CA ALA A 460 4.40 -8.31 16.29
C ALA A 460 5.44 -9.41 16.03
N ASP A 461 6.21 -9.77 17.06
CA ASP A 461 7.30 -10.76 16.97
C ASP A 461 6.85 -12.13 16.45
N TYR A 462 5.62 -12.52 16.73
CA TYR A 462 5.06 -13.78 16.24
C TYR A 462 4.77 -13.79 14.73
N TRP A 463 4.92 -12.66 14.05
CA TRP A 463 4.83 -12.51 12.60
C TRP A 463 6.19 -12.25 11.93
N LYS A 464 7.27 -12.10 12.70
CA LYS A 464 8.61 -11.86 12.16
C LYS A 464 9.00 -12.95 11.14
N PRO A 465 9.95 -12.69 10.22
CA PRO A 465 10.68 -11.44 9.97
C PRO A 465 9.86 -10.24 9.49
N SER A 466 10.47 -9.05 9.38
CA SER A 466 9.80 -7.82 8.93
C SER A 466 9.30 -7.88 7.49
N HIS A 467 9.96 -8.61 6.58
CA HIS A 467 9.44 -8.91 5.24
C HIS A 467 10.10 -10.16 4.64
N GLY A 468 9.60 -10.66 3.52
CA GLY A 468 10.19 -11.72 2.71
C GLY A 468 11.05 -11.17 1.56
N PRO A 469 11.49 -12.01 0.62
CA PRO A 469 12.49 -11.64 -0.38
C PRO A 469 12.01 -10.57 -1.37
N TYR A 470 12.98 -9.83 -1.91
CA TYR A 470 12.86 -8.96 -3.07
C TYR A 470 12.00 -7.71 -2.92
N SER A 471 11.71 -7.27 -1.69
CA SER A 471 11.34 -5.87 -1.49
C SER A 471 12.45 -4.97 -2.07
N THR A 472 12.04 -4.00 -2.87
CA THR A 472 12.92 -3.22 -3.73
C THR A 472 12.80 -1.74 -3.39
N PHE A 473 13.94 -1.09 -3.27
CA PHE A 473 14.10 0.35 -3.13
C PHE A 473 14.79 0.84 -4.39
N TRP A 474 14.13 1.70 -5.13
CA TRP A 474 14.58 2.17 -6.43
C TRP A 474 14.62 3.70 -6.46
N ASN A 475 15.80 4.24 -6.77
CA ASN A 475 16.05 5.65 -6.95
C ASN A 475 15.56 6.53 -5.78
N LEU A 476 16.02 6.24 -4.56
CA LEU A 476 15.72 7.08 -3.39
C LEU A 476 16.52 8.38 -3.47
N ASN A 477 15.83 9.51 -3.33
CA ASN A 477 16.42 10.85 -3.28
C ASN A 477 16.36 11.41 -1.84
N ILE A 478 17.51 11.53 -1.19
CA ILE A 478 17.63 11.88 0.22
C ILE A 478 18.13 13.30 0.37
N LEU A 479 17.31 14.16 0.97
CA LEU A 479 17.57 15.57 1.18
C LEU A 479 17.83 15.83 2.67
N VAL A 480 19.10 16.04 3.01
CA VAL A 480 19.50 16.45 4.36
C VAL A 480 19.23 17.94 4.57
N GLU A 481 18.62 18.35 5.68
CA GLU A 481 18.21 19.74 5.95
C GLU A 481 19.38 20.75 6.04
N LYS A 482 20.61 20.27 6.28
CA LYS A 482 21.84 21.09 6.35
C LYS A 482 23.03 20.37 5.73
N PRO A 483 23.07 20.18 4.41
CA PRO A 483 24.06 19.32 3.77
C PRO A 483 25.48 19.87 3.90
N ALA A 484 25.65 21.19 4.05
CA ALA A 484 26.95 21.82 4.24
C ALA A 484 27.62 21.47 5.59
N GLU A 485 26.86 21.02 6.58
CA GLU A 485 27.38 20.58 7.90
C GLU A 485 27.82 19.10 7.88
N ILE A 486 27.46 18.35 6.83
CA ILE A 486 27.76 16.92 6.69
C ILE A 486 29.16 16.74 6.11
N THR A 487 30.11 16.37 6.98
CA THR A 487 31.52 16.15 6.60
C THR A 487 31.89 14.69 6.40
N LYS A 488 31.01 13.75 6.76
CA LYS A 488 31.16 12.30 6.61
C LYS A 488 29.89 11.71 6.00
N PRO A 489 29.94 10.53 5.37
CA PRO A 489 28.74 9.87 4.90
C PRO A 489 27.70 9.69 6.02
N VAL A 490 26.42 9.90 5.69
CA VAL A 490 25.30 9.65 6.59
C VAL A 490 24.94 8.17 6.54
N LEU A 491 24.95 7.51 7.68
CA LEU A 491 24.54 6.11 7.80
C LEU A 491 23.01 6.01 7.82
N LEU A 492 22.44 5.36 6.81
CA LEU A 492 21.04 4.99 6.74
C LEU A 492 20.87 3.57 7.28
N TYR A 493 20.07 3.40 8.33
CA TYR A 493 19.94 2.10 9.00
C TYR A 493 18.52 1.80 9.45
N GLY A 494 18.30 0.58 9.94
CA GLY A 494 17.14 0.26 10.79
C GLY A 494 16.63 -1.18 10.68
N MET A 495 16.68 -1.76 9.48
CA MET A 495 16.18 -3.12 9.24
C MET A 495 17.14 -4.19 9.77
N LYS A 496 16.60 -5.18 10.46
CA LYS A 496 17.35 -6.26 11.12
C LYS A 496 17.11 -7.67 10.55
N ASP A 497 15.99 -7.86 9.86
CA ASP A 497 15.53 -9.18 9.44
C ASP A 497 14.78 -9.12 8.10
N GLY A 498 15.25 -8.31 7.16
CA GLY A 498 14.67 -8.12 5.83
C GLY A 498 15.47 -8.85 4.72
N PRO A 499 15.29 -10.15 4.51
CA PRO A 499 16.15 -10.92 3.62
C PRO A 499 15.97 -10.55 2.14
N PHE A 500 17.07 -10.63 1.39
CA PHE A 500 17.10 -10.44 -0.07
C PHE A 500 16.48 -9.14 -0.59
N ALA A 501 16.59 -8.04 0.17
CA ALA A 501 16.20 -6.73 -0.31
C ALA A 501 17.06 -6.31 -1.53
N ARG A 502 16.51 -5.41 -2.34
CA ARG A 502 17.17 -4.79 -3.51
C ARG A 502 17.24 -3.30 -3.29
N MET A 503 18.41 -2.70 -3.35
CA MET A 503 18.61 -1.26 -3.20
C MET A 503 19.39 -0.73 -4.38
N ILE A 504 18.72 0.00 -5.27
CA ILE A 504 19.31 0.51 -6.49
C ILE A 504 19.04 2.01 -6.54
N GLY A 505 20.11 2.81 -6.52
CA GLY A 505 19.99 4.27 -6.65
C GLY A 505 19.68 5.02 -5.37
N VAL A 506 20.34 4.69 -4.25
CA VAL A 506 20.25 5.52 -3.05
C VAL A 506 21.18 6.71 -3.19
N ASN A 507 20.64 7.91 -3.37
CA ASN A 507 21.40 9.12 -3.67
C ASN A 507 20.75 10.38 -3.05
N GLY A 508 21.35 11.56 -3.24
CA GLY A 508 20.82 12.78 -2.65
C GLY A 508 21.85 13.91 -2.55
N ASN A 509 21.59 14.87 -1.66
CA ASN A 509 22.42 16.07 -1.47
C ASN A 509 23.62 15.88 -0.52
N ALA A 510 23.90 14.65 -0.10
CA ALA A 510 25.04 14.25 0.73
C ALA A 510 25.60 12.89 0.27
N LYS A 511 26.64 12.40 0.96
CA LYS A 511 27.11 11.01 0.82
C LYS A 511 26.43 10.13 1.86
N PHE A 512 26.18 8.88 1.50
CA PHE A 512 25.44 7.91 2.31
C PHE A 512 26.15 6.58 2.40
N GLU A 513 26.00 5.93 3.55
CA GLU A 513 26.26 4.52 3.77
C GLU A 513 24.93 3.83 4.13
N VAL A 514 24.81 2.55 3.83
CA VAL A 514 23.59 1.80 4.13
C VAL A 514 23.93 0.59 4.99
N LYS A 515 23.22 0.45 6.11
CA LYS A 515 23.21 -0.75 6.94
C LYS A 515 21.82 -1.37 6.96
N TYR A 516 21.73 -2.60 6.48
CA TYR A 516 20.48 -3.35 6.36
C TYR A 516 20.78 -4.83 6.54
N GLU A 517 19.99 -5.53 7.34
CA GLU A 517 20.27 -6.93 7.69
C GLU A 517 19.08 -7.84 7.31
N PRO A 518 19.34 -9.03 6.71
CA PRO A 518 20.58 -9.44 6.04
C PRO A 518 21.01 -8.49 4.91
N ASP A 519 22.28 -8.56 4.51
CA ASP A 519 22.84 -7.66 3.49
C ASP A 519 21.98 -7.63 2.20
N PRO A 520 21.62 -6.43 1.72
CA PRO A 520 20.84 -6.27 0.52
C PRO A 520 21.72 -6.36 -0.71
N TYR A 521 21.11 -6.61 -1.87
CA TYR A 521 21.77 -6.36 -3.15
C TYR A 521 21.81 -4.85 -3.41
N ILE A 522 23.00 -4.26 -3.60
CA ILE A 522 23.18 -2.81 -3.79
C ILE A 522 23.80 -2.50 -5.16
N GLU A 523 23.20 -1.55 -5.88
CA GLU A 523 23.83 -0.85 -7.00
C GLU A 523 23.56 0.67 -6.92
N PHE A 524 24.36 1.48 -7.62
CA PHE A 524 24.14 2.94 -7.72
C PHE A 524 24.03 3.68 -6.36
N LEU A 525 24.69 3.20 -5.30
CA LEU A 525 24.81 3.95 -4.05
C LEU A 525 25.61 5.24 -4.29
N ASN A 526 25.09 6.38 -3.82
CA ASN A 526 25.61 7.73 -4.04
C ASN A 526 25.75 8.12 -5.52
N THR A 527 25.00 7.46 -6.41
CA THR A 527 25.01 7.71 -7.85
C THR A 527 23.59 8.01 -8.31
N PRO A 528 23.32 9.19 -8.90
CA PRO A 528 22.01 9.50 -9.46
C PRO A 528 21.60 8.50 -10.53
N MET A 529 20.29 8.34 -10.75
CA MET A 529 19.72 7.45 -11.76
C MET A 529 18.67 8.18 -12.60
N ASP A 530 19.01 8.50 -13.85
CA ASP A 530 18.16 9.30 -14.74
C ASP A 530 17.56 8.46 -15.87
N LYS A 531 18.31 7.48 -16.39
CA LYS A 531 17.84 6.63 -17.50
C LYS A 531 16.64 5.75 -17.15
N VAL A 532 16.60 5.29 -15.90
CA VAL A 532 15.51 4.48 -15.35
C VAL A 532 15.16 5.06 -13.99
N ALA A 533 14.61 6.28 -13.99
CA ALA A 533 14.26 6.98 -12.76
C ALA A 533 13.21 6.22 -11.93
N SER A 534 12.25 5.57 -12.60
CA SER A 534 11.24 4.70 -11.99
C SER A 534 11.32 3.29 -12.57
N LEU A 535 11.41 2.28 -11.71
CA LEU A 535 11.37 0.88 -12.10
C LEU A 535 9.97 0.47 -12.58
N TYR A 536 8.92 0.93 -11.89
CA TYR A 536 7.54 0.66 -12.24
C TYR A 536 7.23 1.11 -13.67
N GLU A 537 7.52 2.39 -13.99
CA GLU A 537 7.27 2.96 -15.32
C GLU A 537 8.08 2.25 -16.40
N TYR A 538 9.34 1.90 -16.09
CA TYR A 538 10.19 1.18 -17.02
C TYR A 538 9.63 -0.22 -17.33
N GLN A 539 9.23 -0.98 -16.31
CA GLN A 539 8.62 -2.30 -16.48
C GLN A 539 7.29 -2.20 -17.22
N LEU A 540 6.43 -1.23 -16.86
CA LEU A 540 5.13 -1.01 -17.49
C LEU A 540 5.27 -0.68 -18.98
N LYS A 541 6.13 0.29 -19.32
CA LYS A 541 6.42 0.62 -20.73
C LYS A 541 6.95 -0.56 -21.52
N ARG A 542 7.71 -1.47 -20.90
CA ARG A 542 8.20 -2.70 -21.55
C ARG A 542 7.10 -3.74 -21.71
N ARG A 543 6.21 -3.86 -20.72
CA ARG A 543 5.09 -4.82 -20.75
C ARG A 543 4.06 -4.43 -21.80
N LEU A 544 3.66 -3.16 -21.86
CA LEU A 544 2.65 -2.66 -22.82
C LEU A 544 3.13 -2.59 -24.28
N LYS A 545 4.44 -2.75 -24.54
CA LYS A 545 5.00 -2.82 -25.90
C LYS A 545 5.01 -4.24 -26.48
N LYS A 546 4.79 -5.26 -25.65
CA LYS A 546 4.67 -6.66 -26.06
C LYS A 546 3.22 -6.98 -26.38
#